data_AF-A0A935S4M3-F1
#
_entry.id   AF-A0A935S4M3-F1
#
_cell.length_a   1.000
_cell.length_b   1.000
_cell.length_c   1.000
_cell.angle_alpha   90.00
_cell.angle_beta   90.00
_cell.angle_gamma   90.00
#
_symmetry.space_group_name_H-M   'P 1'
#
loop_
_entity.id
_entity.type
_entity.pdbx_description
1 polymer ?
#
loop_
_entity_poly.entity_id
_entity_poly.type
_entity_poly.pdbx_seq_one_letter_code
_entity_poly.pdbx_strand_id
1 'polypeptide(L)'
;MLFIAHKYKAKHAHKNVAYKYFIPGLVAKIVGAICLGLVYFYYYGGGDTVNYFNTAGAFVDLLFSNSSSFYHVYFETPNVSEAYLMRQSGTFAYWVNDPYAFYASKFFFPFVLLGCKSYVCASILIASFCYIFVWKLYMVFTTEFPDMYKSLAVSILFIPSVVFWGSGLMKDSITFSAACYYVFGFYWFFVVKKYSIKNGFAVFVSALFLIFIKPYILFALLPGCIFWLVTTRISHVKNALLKILIAPAILIVGAVVVLLVMNNLGML
;
A
#
# COMPACT_ATOMS: atom_id res chain seq x y z
N MET A 1 9.98 -7.52 15.35
CA MET A 1 8.74 -6.76 15.07
C MET A 1 7.71 -6.80 16.21
N LEU A 2 7.27 -7.96 16.68
CA LEU A 2 6.22 -8.06 17.71
C LEU A 2 6.56 -7.35 19.04
N PHE A 3 7.82 -7.39 19.48
CA PHE A 3 8.27 -6.65 20.66
C PHE A 3 8.08 -5.14 20.53
N ILE A 4 8.49 -4.56 19.39
CA ILE A 4 8.31 -3.13 19.08
C ILE A 4 6.81 -2.79 19.03
N ALA A 5 6.02 -3.67 18.41
CA ALA A 5 4.58 -3.51 18.32
C ALA A 5 3.91 -3.53 19.71
N HIS A 6 4.37 -4.40 20.61
CA HIS A 6 3.86 -4.48 21.98
C HIS A 6 4.15 -3.19 22.76
N LYS A 7 5.38 -2.67 22.67
CA LYS A 7 5.74 -1.36 23.25
C LYS A 7 4.87 -0.22 22.69
N TYR A 8 4.65 -0.21 21.37
CA TYR A 8 3.78 0.78 20.74
C TYR A 8 2.33 0.71 21.25
N LYS A 9 1.76 -0.51 21.34
CA LYS A 9 0.43 -0.74 21.92
C LYS A 9 0.37 -0.26 23.36
N ALA A 10 1.30 -0.68 24.21
CA ALA A 10 1.31 -0.31 25.63
C ALA A 10 1.30 1.22 25.83
N LYS A 11 2.06 1.95 25.01
CA LYS A 11 2.10 3.43 25.05
C LYS A 11 0.78 4.11 24.68
N HIS A 12 -0.10 3.46 23.92
CA HIS A 12 -1.32 4.11 23.39
C HIS A 12 -2.63 3.46 23.85
N ALA A 13 -2.56 2.28 24.48
CA ALA A 13 -3.73 1.52 24.91
C ALA A 13 -4.65 2.30 25.87
N HIS A 14 -4.08 3.20 26.68
CA HIS A 14 -4.84 4.06 27.58
C HIS A 14 -5.65 5.15 26.86
N LYS A 15 -5.33 5.47 25.60
CA LYS A 15 -5.97 6.57 24.85
C LYS A 15 -7.21 6.12 24.09
N ASN A 16 -7.23 4.88 23.61
CA ASN A 16 -8.32 4.36 22.78
C ASN A 16 -8.39 2.83 22.87
N VAL A 17 -9.56 2.30 23.22
CA VAL A 17 -9.85 0.87 23.34
C VAL A 17 -9.55 0.09 22.05
N ALA A 18 -9.63 0.75 20.90
CA ALA A 18 -9.31 0.20 19.59
C ALA A 18 -7.90 -0.43 19.53
N TYR A 19 -6.93 0.08 20.30
CA TYR A 19 -5.55 -0.44 20.36
C TYR A 19 -5.43 -1.90 20.81
N LYS A 20 -6.49 -2.49 21.39
CA LYS A 20 -6.52 -3.92 21.68
C LYS A 20 -6.33 -4.78 20.42
N TYR A 21 -6.77 -4.29 19.25
CA TYR A 21 -6.66 -4.98 17.96
C TYR A 21 -5.32 -4.77 17.23
N PHE A 22 -4.44 -3.90 17.73
CA PHE A 22 -3.17 -3.61 17.06
C PHE A 22 -2.30 -4.86 16.87
N ILE A 23 -2.13 -5.66 17.93
CA ILE A 23 -1.31 -6.87 17.88
C ILE A 23 -2.00 -7.99 17.10
N PRO A 24 -3.28 -8.34 17.36
CA PRO A 24 -3.97 -9.35 16.56
C PRO A 24 -3.99 -9.03 15.06
N GLY A 25 -4.21 -7.77 14.67
CA GLY A 25 -4.18 -7.36 13.26
C GLY A 25 -2.79 -7.50 12.63
N LEU A 26 -1.72 -7.18 13.37
CA LEU A 26 -0.35 -7.37 12.88
C LEU A 26 -0.03 -8.85 12.70
N VAL A 27 -0.44 -9.69 13.66
CA VAL A 27 -0.26 -11.14 13.58
C VAL A 27 -1.02 -11.69 12.38
N ALA A 28 -2.29 -11.28 12.16
CA ALA A 28 -3.06 -11.68 10.99
C ALA A 28 -2.33 -11.31 9.69
N LYS A 29 -1.79 -10.08 9.60
CA LYS A 29 -1.01 -9.63 8.43
C LYS A 29 0.24 -10.48 8.18
N ILE A 30 0.97 -10.82 9.24
CA ILE A 30 2.17 -11.68 9.16
C ILE A 30 1.79 -13.10 8.73
N VAL A 31 0.75 -13.68 9.33
CA VAL A 31 0.23 -15.01 8.95
C VAL A 31 -0.18 -15.00 7.48
N GLY A 32 -0.90 -13.97 7.02
CA GLY A 32 -1.26 -13.81 5.61
C GLY A 32 -0.04 -13.82 4.68
N ALA A 33 1.03 -13.11 5.05
CA ALA A 33 2.28 -13.10 4.26
C ALA A 33 2.95 -14.48 4.18
N ILE A 34 2.99 -15.22 5.30
CA ILE A 34 3.55 -16.57 5.35
C ILE A 34 2.70 -17.52 4.53
N CYS A 35 1.37 -17.51 4.70
CA CYS A 35 0.44 -18.33 3.92
C CYS A 35 0.57 -18.07 2.42
N LEU A 36 0.68 -16.80 2.01
CA LEU A 36 0.88 -16.43 0.60
C LEU A 36 2.18 -17.05 0.05
N GLY A 37 3.27 -16.97 0.81
CA GLY A 37 4.52 -17.65 0.45
C GLY A 37 4.35 -19.16 0.31
N LEU A 38 3.75 -19.82 1.31
CA LEU A 38 3.56 -21.28 1.28
C LEU A 38 2.76 -21.72 0.05
N VAL A 39 1.69 -21.01 -0.30
CA VAL A 39 0.89 -21.31 -1.50
C VAL A 39 1.71 -21.14 -2.77
N TYR A 40 2.42 -20.02 -2.92
CA TYR A 40 3.18 -19.77 -4.15
C TYR A 40 4.38 -20.72 -4.33
N PHE A 41 5.07 -21.06 -3.24
CA PHE A 41 6.22 -21.97 -3.32
C PHE A 41 5.81 -23.43 -3.46
N TYR A 42 4.83 -23.92 -2.70
CA TYR A 42 4.52 -25.34 -2.63
C TYR A 42 3.34 -25.78 -3.50
N TYR A 43 2.39 -24.89 -3.78
CA TYR A 43 1.22 -25.21 -4.60
C TYR A 43 1.38 -24.73 -6.04
N TYR A 44 1.81 -23.49 -6.25
CA TYR A 44 2.01 -22.96 -7.61
C TYR A 44 3.40 -23.21 -8.19
N GLY A 45 4.42 -23.45 -7.35
CA GLY A 45 5.81 -23.64 -7.79
C GLY A 45 6.48 -22.38 -8.35
N GLY A 46 5.89 -21.20 -8.11
CA GLY A 46 6.36 -19.93 -8.66
C GLY A 46 5.27 -18.85 -8.67
N GLY A 47 5.56 -17.72 -9.32
CA GLY A 47 4.63 -16.61 -9.52
C GLY A 47 5.12 -15.28 -8.93
N ASP A 48 4.24 -14.28 -8.93
CA ASP A 48 4.58 -12.88 -8.63
C ASP A 48 5.43 -12.70 -7.36
N THR A 49 5.05 -13.30 -6.23
CA THR A 49 5.79 -13.08 -4.98
C THR A 49 7.21 -13.64 -5.02
N VAL A 50 7.39 -14.78 -5.69
CA VAL A 50 8.71 -15.42 -5.88
C VAL A 50 9.54 -14.58 -6.85
N ASN A 51 8.92 -14.05 -7.90
CA ASN A 51 9.57 -13.22 -8.90
C ASN A 51 10.03 -11.87 -8.34
N TYR A 52 9.20 -11.22 -7.51
CA TYR A 52 9.59 -10.00 -6.80
C TYR A 52 10.72 -10.25 -5.82
N PHE A 53 10.67 -11.37 -5.09
CA PHE A 53 11.74 -11.76 -4.19
C PHE A 53 13.07 -12.00 -4.93
N ASN A 54 13.03 -12.77 -6.03
CA ASN A 54 14.22 -13.08 -6.82
C ASN A 54 14.81 -11.82 -7.46
N THR A 55 13.97 -10.92 -7.98
CA THR A 55 14.42 -9.65 -8.55
C THR A 55 15.04 -8.74 -7.49
N ALA A 56 14.40 -8.64 -6.30
CA ALA A 56 14.96 -7.94 -5.16
C ALA A 56 16.27 -8.57 -4.65
N GLY A 57 16.38 -9.90 -4.69
CA GLY A 57 17.60 -10.65 -4.35
C GLY A 57 18.73 -10.39 -5.34
N ALA A 58 18.43 -10.27 -6.64
CA ALA A 58 19.40 -9.89 -7.65
C ALA A 58 19.94 -8.47 -7.43
N PHE A 59 19.11 -7.54 -6.95
CA PHE A 59 19.59 -6.21 -6.54
C PHE A 59 20.58 -6.28 -5.37
N VAL A 60 20.32 -7.17 -4.39
CA VAL A 60 21.25 -7.41 -3.28
C VAL A 60 22.58 -7.95 -3.81
N ASP A 61 22.55 -8.93 -4.70
CA ASP A 61 23.78 -9.50 -5.28
C ASP A 61 24.55 -8.46 -6.08
N LEU A 62 23.87 -7.69 -6.94
CA LEU A 62 24.48 -6.66 -7.77
C LEU A 62 25.10 -5.53 -6.92
N LEU A 63 24.46 -5.14 -5.81
CA LEU A 63 25.01 -4.15 -4.89
C LEU A 63 26.40 -4.56 -4.38
N PHE A 64 26.58 -5.86 -4.06
CA PHE A 64 27.83 -6.39 -3.51
C PHE A 64 28.84 -6.86 -4.56
N SER A 65 28.40 -7.29 -5.74
CA SER A 65 29.30 -7.75 -6.82
C SER A 65 29.80 -6.61 -7.70
N ASN A 66 28.92 -5.66 -8.05
CA ASN A 66 29.26 -4.49 -8.87
C ASN A 66 28.33 -3.31 -8.52
N SER A 67 28.76 -2.51 -7.55
CA SER A 67 27.96 -1.38 -7.06
C SER A 67 27.68 -0.34 -8.14
N SER A 68 28.57 -0.15 -9.13
CA SER A 68 28.32 0.80 -10.23
C SER A 68 27.14 0.36 -11.09
N SER A 69 27.10 -0.92 -11.49
CA SER A 69 25.95 -1.49 -12.20
C SER A 69 24.69 -1.47 -11.35
N PHE A 70 24.79 -1.67 -10.02
CA PHE A 70 23.64 -1.52 -9.13
C PHE A 70 23.04 -0.12 -9.19
N TYR A 71 23.86 0.94 -9.06
CA TYR A 71 23.36 2.31 -9.09
C TYR A 71 22.69 2.64 -10.42
N HIS A 72 23.28 2.20 -11.54
CA HIS A 72 22.70 2.31 -12.88
C HIS A 72 21.31 1.66 -12.95
N VAL A 73 21.20 0.37 -12.63
CA VAL A 73 19.94 -0.38 -12.75
C VAL A 73 18.89 0.10 -11.72
N TYR A 74 19.30 0.47 -10.51
CA TYR A 74 18.39 0.80 -9.42
C TYR A 74 17.83 2.23 -9.52
N PHE A 75 18.62 3.22 -9.94
CA PHE A 75 18.16 4.61 -10.03
C PHE A 75 17.75 5.03 -11.43
N GLU A 76 18.30 4.41 -12.47
CA GLU A 76 17.97 4.72 -13.86
C GLU A 76 16.93 3.74 -14.43
N THR A 77 16.63 3.94 -15.72
CA THR A 77 15.74 3.07 -16.50
C THR A 77 16.62 2.21 -17.43
N PRO A 78 17.07 1.03 -16.98
CA PRO A 78 17.89 0.16 -17.80
C PRO A 78 17.11 -0.34 -19.02
N ASN A 79 17.79 -0.46 -20.15
CA ASN A 79 17.24 -1.05 -21.35
C ASN A 79 17.02 -2.56 -21.16
N VAL A 80 16.10 -3.13 -21.95
CA VAL A 80 15.85 -4.58 -22.00
C VAL A 80 17.14 -5.37 -22.28
N SER A 81 18.01 -4.83 -23.13
CA SER A 81 19.32 -5.41 -23.45
C SER A 81 20.26 -5.49 -22.25
N GLU A 82 20.06 -4.67 -21.21
CA GLU A 82 20.88 -4.60 -20.00
C GLU A 82 20.39 -5.56 -18.90
N ALA A 83 19.35 -6.37 -19.18
CA ALA A 83 18.83 -7.38 -18.25
C ALA A 83 19.90 -8.40 -17.80
N TYR A 84 20.98 -8.59 -18.57
CA TYR A 84 22.09 -9.48 -18.20
C TYR A 84 22.81 -9.03 -16.93
N LEU A 85 22.81 -7.72 -16.61
CA LEU A 85 23.42 -7.18 -15.39
C LEU A 85 22.79 -7.77 -14.12
N MET A 86 21.50 -8.11 -14.18
CA MET A 86 20.73 -8.70 -13.09
C MET A 86 20.67 -10.24 -13.16
N ARG A 87 21.20 -10.85 -14.24
CA ARG A 87 21.16 -12.31 -14.48
C ARG A 87 22.44 -13.05 -14.07
N GLN A 88 23.47 -12.36 -13.55
CA GLN A 88 24.72 -13.01 -13.14
C GLN A 88 24.52 -14.12 -12.07
N SER A 89 23.42 -14.12 -11.32
CA SER A 89 23.08 -15.14 -10.32
C SER A 89 22.01 -16.16 -10.76
N GLY A 90 21.65 -16.20 -12.05
CA GLY A 90 20.65 -17.14 -12.59
C GLY A 90 19.19 -16.80 -12.26
N THR A 91 18.94 -15.70 -11.56
CA THR A 91 17.59 -15.24 -11.22
C THR A 91 16.91 -14.48 -12.36
N PHE A 92 15.67 -14.88 -12.65
CA PHE A 92 14.81 -14.31 -13.68
C PHE A 92 14.50 -12.83 -13.39
N ALA A 93 14.89 -11.95 -14.31
CA ALA A 93 14.49 -10.55 -14.32
C ALA A 93 13.03 -10.42 -14.79
N TYR A 94 12.07 -10.59 -13.86
CA TYR A 94 10.63 -10.51 -14.15
C TYR A 94 10.18 -9.12 -14.67
N TRP A 95 11.04 -8.11 -14.49
CA TRP A 95 10.76 -6.71 -14.81
C TRP A 95 10.87 -6.34 -16.29
N VAL A 96 11.49 -7.18 -17.13
CA VAL A 96 11.85 -6.82 -18.52
C VAL A 96 10.63 -6.46 -19.37
N ASN A 97 9.44 -6.97 -19.02
CA ASN A 97 8.19 -6.72 -19.74
C ASN A 97 7.13 -5.98 -18.90
N ASP A 98 7.41 -5.66 -17.63
CA ASP A 98 6.45 -4.99 -16.73
C ASP A 98 7.18 -3.94 -15.87
N PRO A 99 7.16 -2.65 -16.27
CA PRO A 99 7.71 -1.55 -15.50
C PRO A 99 7.13 -1.45 -14.08
N TYR A 100 5.86 -1.79 -13.88
CA TYR A 100 5.22 -1.75 -12.56
C TYR A 100 5.78 -2.83 -11.63
N ALA A 101 6.10 -4.01 -12.16
CA ALA A 101 6.81 -5.06 -11.43
C ALA A 101 8.23 -4.64 -11.05
N PHE A 102 8.89 -3.82 -11.88
CA PHE A 102 10.21 -3.29 -11.56
C PHE A 102 10.19 -2.37 -10.35
N TYR A 103 9.27 -1.39 -10.33
CA TYR A 103 9.11 -0.47 -9.20
C TYR A 103 8.74 -1.21 -7.91
N ALA A 104 7.90 -2.24 -8.00
CA ALA A 104 7.58 -3.08 -6.85
C ALA A 104 8.83 -3.82 -6.32
N SER A 105 9.64 -4.39 -7.22
CA SER A 105 10.88 -5.08 -6.84
C SER A 105 11.91 -4.13 -6.20
N LYS A 106 12.05 -2.91 -6.73
CA LYS A 106 12.87 -1.85 -6.12
C LYS A 106 12.38 -1.51 -4.71
N PHE A 107 11.06 -1.44 -4.49
CA PHE A 107 10.50 -1.22 -3.15
C PHE A 107 10.82 -2.37 -2.18
N PHE A 108 10.87 -3.63 -2.65
CA PHE A 108 11.17 -4.78 -1.80
C PHE A 108 12.65 -4.98 -1.49
N PHE A 109 13.55 -4.51 -2.36
CA PHE A 109 15.01 -4.60 -2.19
C PHE A 109 15.51 -4.32 -0.76
N PRO A 110 15.19 -3.18 -0.10
CA PRO A 110 15.72 -2.90 1.24
C PRO A 110 15.25 -3.93 2.29
N PHE A 111 14.05 -4.47 2.15
CA PHE A 111 13.53 -5.49 3.06
C PHE A 111 14.14 -6.87 2.81
N VAL A 112 14.46 -7.19 1.56
CA VAL A 112 15.19 -8.43 1.20
C VAL A 112 16.63 -8.35 1.66
N LEU A 113 17.28 -7.19 1.56
CA LEU A 113 18.61 -6.93 2.11
C LEU A 113 18.63 -7.11 3.63
N LEU A 114 17.72 -6.44 4.35
CA LEU A 114 17.59 -6.57 5.80
C LEU A 114 17.18 -7.99 6.25
N GLY A 115 16.45 -8.69 5.40
CA GLY A 115 16.09 -10.09 5.59
C GLY A 115 17.20 -11.07 5.20
N CYS A 116 18.39 -10.59 4.83
CA CYS A 116 19.53 -11.41 4.41
C CYS A 116 19.19 -12.42 3.30
N LYS A 117 18.40 -11.98 2.30
CA LYS A 117 17.88 -12.84 1.22
C LYS A 117 17.10 -14.07 1.73
N SER A 118 16.43 -13.97 2.88
CA SER A 118 15.41 -14.93 3.31
C SER A 118 14.02 -14.42 2.96
N TYR A 119 13.27 -15.20 2.17
CA TYR A 119 11.90 -14.86 1.75
C TYR A 119 10.97 -14.65 2.95
N VAL A 120 11.05 -15.54 3.95
CA VAL A 120 10.20 -15.48 5.15
C VAL A 120 10.52 -14.23 5.96
N CYS A 121 11.81 -13.93 6.18
CA CYS A 121 12.22 -12.74 6.91
C CYS A 121 11.76 -11.46 6.20
N ALA A 122 12.00 -11.36 4.88
CA ALA A 122 11.57 -10.22 4.08
C ALA A 122 10.03 -10.05 4.12
N SER A 123 9.29 -11.15 4.00
CA SER A 123 7.82 -11.15 4.05
C SER A 123 7.29 -10.64 5.39
N ILE A 124 7.89 -11.05 6.51
CA ILE A 124 7.52 -10.56 7.85
C ILE A 124 7.80 -9.06 8.00
N LEU A 125 8.96 -8.60 7.51
CA LEU A 125 9.34 -7.18 7.56
C LEU A 125 8.37 -6.32 6.75
N ILE A 126 8.06 -6.73 5.52
CA ILE A 126 7.13 -6.02 4.62
C ILE A 126 5.72 -6.03 5.21
N ALA A 127 5.21 -7.19 5.63
CA ALA A 127 3.89 -7.27 6.24
C ALA A 127 3.76 -6.34 7.45
N SER A 128 4.79 -6.29 8.28
CA SER A 128 4.82 -5.41 9.45
C SER A 128 4.91 -3.93 9.09
N PHE A 129 5.68 -3.58 8.06
CA PHE A 129 5.78 -2.20 7.56
C PHE A 129 4.45 -1.73 6.95
N CYS A 130 3.89 -2.52 6.02
CA CYS A 130 2.60 -2.29 5.39
C CYS A 130 1.47 -2.14 6.42
N TYR A 131 1.48 -2.96 7.47
CA TYR A 131 0.47 -2.91 8.54
C TYR A 131 0.39 -1.56 9.25
N ILE A 132 1.47 -0.79 9.34
CA ILE A 132 1.45 0.55 9.96
C ILE A 132 0.44 1.47 9.26
N PHE A 133 0.31 1.35 7.95
CA PHE A 133 -0.59 2.17 7.14
C PHE A 133 -2.03 1.68 7.22
N VAL A 134 -2.24 0.37 7.21
CA VAL A 134 -3.55 -0.25 7.46
C VAL A 134 -4.08 0.16 8.83
N TRP A 135 -3.21 0.16 9.85
CA TRP A 135 -3.54 0.62 11.19
C TRP A 135 -3.95 2.10 11.22
N LYS A 136 -3.24 2.96 10.48
CA LYS A 136 -3.59 4.38 10.36
C LYS A 136 -4.98 4.60 9.77
N LEU A 137 -5.36 3.81 8.76
CA LEU A 137 -6.71 3.84 8.19
C LEU A 137 -7.76 3.43 9.23
N TYR A 138 -7.53 2.30 9.93
CA TYR A 138 -8.41 1.85 11.00
C TYR A 138 -8.59 2.94 12.07
N MET A 139 -7.51 3.60 12.49
CA MET A 139 -7.58 4.69 13.47
C MET A 139 -8.40 5.89 12.99
N VAL A 140 -8.33 6.25 11.71
CA VAL A 140 -9.18 7.31 11.12
C VAL A 140 -10.65 6.95 11.29
N PHE A 141 -11.07 5.76 10.87
CA PHE A 141 -12.47 5.37 10.97
C PHE A 141 -12.95 5.18 12.40
N THR A 142 -12.10 4.72 13.32
CA THR A 142 -12.46 4.67 14.76
C THR A 142 -12.54 6.05 15.41
N THR A 143 -11.95 7.08 14.80
CA THR A 143 -12.08 8.46 15.27
C THR A 143 -13.42 9.05 14.84
N GLU A 144 -13.86 8.77 13.62
CA GLU A 144 -15.17 9.19 13.09
C GLU A 144 -16.34 8.37 13.65
N PHE A 145 -16.14 7.07 13.86
CA PHE A 145 -17.17 6.13 14.35
C PHE A 145 -16.66 5.31 15.55
N PRO A 146 -16.51 5.93 16.75
CA PRO A 146 -15.93 5.27 17.92
C PRO A 146 -16.68 4.01 18.36
N ASP A 147 -18.02 4.01 18.26
CA ASP A 147 -18.86 2.89 18.70
C ASP A 147 -18.72 1.64 17.81
N MET A 148 -18.30 1.84 16.55
CA MET A 148 -18.18 0.78 15.55
C MET A 148 -16.79 0.15 15.49
N TYR A 149 -15.89 0.46 16.43
CA TYR A 149 -14.49 0.02 16.40
C TYR A 149 -14.32 -1.50 16.25
N LYS A 150 -15.23 -2.32 16.80
CA LYS A 150 -15.19 -3.79 16.62
C LYS A 150 -15.46 -4.20 15.18
N SER A 151 -16.54 -3.68 14.59
CA SER A 151 -16.93 -3.98 13.21
C SER A 151 -15.88 -3.47 12.22
N LEU A 152 -15.36 -2.26 12.46
CA LEU A 152 -14.25 -1.70 11.67
C LEU A 152 -12.98 -2.55 11.76
N ALA A 153 -12.69 -3.15 12.92
CA ALA A 153 -11.53 -4.02 13.06
C ALA A 153 -11.68 -5.26 12.17
N VAL A 154 -12.87 -5.88 12.16
CA VAL A 154 -13.15 -7.03 11.26
C VAL A 154 -13.00 -6.62 9.79
N SER A 155 -13.64 -5.51 9.40
CA SER A 155 -13.66 -5.05 8.01
C SER A 155 -12.34 -4.54 7.47
N ILE A 156 -11.43 -4.04 8.32
CA ILE A 156 -10.17 -3.44 7.88
C ILE A 156 -8.97 -4.37 8.15
N LEU A 157 -8.96 -5.05 9.30
CA LEU A 157 -7.79 -5.80 9.77
C LEU A 157 -7.88 -7.30 9.54
N PHE A 158 -9.09 -7.86 9.44
CA PHE A 158 -9.31 -9.31 9.49
C PHE A 158 -10.06 -9.90 8.29
N ILE A 159 -10.34 -9.12 7.23
CA ILE A 159 -10.93 -9.69 6.00
C ILE A 159 -9.91 -10.67 5.38
N PRO A 160 -10.24 -11.98 5.26
CA PRO A 160 -9.26 -13.00 4.87
C PRO A 160 -8.59 -12.72 3.53
N SER A 161 -9.38 -12.33 2.51
CA SER A 161 -8.86 -12.02 1.18
C SER A 161 -7.87 -10.84 1.19
N VAL A 162 -8.17 -9.77 1.94
CA VAL A 162 -7.29 -8.59 2.07
C VAL A 162 -6.03 -8.91 2.88
N VAL A 163 -6.18 -9.76 3.90
CA VAL A 163 -5.04 -10.28 4.67
C VAL A 163 -4.15 -11.16 3.81
N PHE A 164 -4.70 -11.97 2.90
CA PHE A 164 -3.92 -12.82 2.02
C PHE A 164 -3.21 -12.00 0.92
N TRP A 165 -3.97 -11.31 0.05
CA TRP A 165 -3.42 -10.61 -1.12
C TRP A 165 -2.66 -9.33 -0.79
N GLY A 166 -3.06 -8.63 0.27
CA GLY A 166 -2.40 -7.40 0.70
C GLY A 166 -1.16 -7.63 1.55
N SER A 167 -0.64 -8.86 1.63
CA SER A 167 0.49 -9.25 2.49
C SER A 167 1.62 -9.92 1.70
N GLY A 168 2.81 -9.97 2.29
CA GLY A 168 4.01 -10.51 1.63
C GLY A 168 4.54 -9.61 0.51
N LEU A 169 5.43 -10.15 -0.31
CA LEU A 169 6.01 -9.45 -1.46
C LEU A 169 4.99 -9.47 -2.61
N MET A 170 4.12 -8.47 -2.70
CA MET A 170 3.11 -8.36 -3.75
C MET A 170 2.87 -6.88 -4.10
N LYS A 171 2.59 -6.57 -5.38
CA LYS A 171 2.15 -5.21 -5.79
C LYS A 171 0.98 -4.72 -4.92
N ASP A 172 0.04 -5.63 -4.64
CA ASP A 172 -1.13 -5.38 -3.79
C ASP A 172 -0.79 -5.00 -2.35
N SER A 173 0.28 -5.54 -1.75
CA SER A 173 0.75 -5.12 -0.42
C SER A 173 1.14 -3.66 -0.39
N ILE A 174 1.85 -3.21 -1.44
CA ILE A 174 2.31 -1.83 -1.56
C ILE A 174 1.12 -0.91 -1.82
N THR A 175 0.31 -1.23 -2.83
CA THR A 175 -0.78 -0.36 -3.27
C THR A 175 -1.92 -0.29 -2.27
N PHE A 176 -2.24 -1.38 -1.57
CA PHE A 176 -3.22 -1.35 -0.48
C PHE A 176 -2.73 -0.48 0.68
N SER A 177 -1.45 -0.60 1.05
CA SER A 177 -0.85 0.22 2.11
C SER A 177 -0.80 1.71 1.72
N ALA A 178 -0.45 2.00 0.47
CA ALA A 178 -0.46 3.35 -0.08
C ALA A 178 -1.88 3.92 -0.10
N ALA A 179 -2.90 3.16 -0.52
CA ALA A 179 -4.29 3.59 -0.45
C ALA A 179 -4.72 3.91 0.99
N CYS A 180 -4.38 3.05 1.96
CA CYS A 180 -4.65 3.30 3.38
C CYS A 180 -3.98 4.59 3.88
N TYR A 181 -2.72 4.82 3.50
CA TYR A 181 -1.97 5.99 3.94
C TYR A 181 -2.39 7.28 3.23
N TYR A 182 -2.81 7.17 1.97
CA TYR A 182 -3.42 8.25 1.19
C TYR A 182 -4.69 8.74 1.89
N VAL A 183 -5.62 7.83 2.21
CA VAL A 183 -6.87 8.17 2.90
C VAL A 183 -6.59 8.77 4.29
N PHE A 184 -5.62 8.24 5.02
CA PHE A 184 -5.17 8.84 6.29
C PHE A 184 -4.70 10.28 6.12
N GLY A 185 -3.80 10.53 5.16
CA GLY A 185 -3.28 11.87 4.88
C GLY A 185 -4.39 12.81 4.42
N PHE A 186 -5.24 12.33 3.51
CA PHE A 186 -6.36 13.06 2.94
C PHE A 186 -7.34 13.52 4.02
N TYR A 187 -7.73 12.61 4.89
CA TYR A 187 -8.64 12.90 6.00
C TYR A 187 -8.06 13.99 6.93
N TRP A 188 -6.84 13.82 7.43
CA TRP A 188 -6.30 14.80 8.38
C TRP A 188 -5.97 16.14 7.72
N PHE A 189 -5.52 16.14 6.47
CA PHE A 189 -5.14 17.37 5.76
C PHE A 189 -6.35 18.14 5.23
N PHE A 190 -7.25 17.48 4.50
CA PHE A 190 -8.35 18.15 3.79
C PHE A 190 -9.67 18.14 4.55
N VAL A 191 -10.01 17.06 5.26
CA VAL A 191 -11.28 16.94 5.99
C VAL A 191 -11.18 17.69 7.32
N VAL A 192 -10.24 17.30 8.18
CA VAL A 192 -10.04 17.89 9.52
C VAL A 192 -9.24 19.20 9.48
N LYS A 193 -8.57 19.53 8.36
CA LYS A 193 -7.76 20.76 8.18
C LYS A 193 -6.57 20.88 9.15
N LYS A 194 -5.96 19.75 9.56
CA LYS A 194 -4.68 19.74 10.28
C LYS A 194 -3.53 19.76 9.27
N TYR A 195 -3.24 20.96 8.75
CA TYR A 195 -2.17 21.21 7.78
C TYR A 195 -0.79 20.98 8.42
N SER A 196 -0.34 19.74 8.37
CA SER A 196 0.98 19.31 8.82
C SER A 196 1.74 18.75 7.64
N ILE A 197 3.05 19.02 7.60
CA ILE A 197 3.99 18.41 6.64
C ILE A 197 3.83 16.89 6.61
N LYS A 198 3.58 16.26 7.78
CA LYS A 198 3.37 14.81 7.88
C LYS A 198 2.15 14.32 7.08
N ASN A 199 1.05 15.08 7.10
CA ASN A 199 -0.19 14.70 6.42
C ASN A 199 -0.09 14.97 4.91
N GLY A 200 0.50 16.11 4.52
CA GLY A 200 0.78 16.41 3.11
C GLY A 200 1.75 15.39 2.49
N PHE A 201 2.81 15.03 3.22
CA PHE A 201 3.75 13.98 2.82
C PHE A 201 3.06 12.62 2.67
N ALA A 202 2.12 12.28 3.58
CA ALA A 202 1.34 11.05 3.47
C ALA A 202 0.54 10.99 2.17
N VAL A 203 -0.14 12.08 1.79
CA VAL A 203 -0.88 12.17 0.51
C VAL A 203 0.07 12.05 -0.67
N PHE A 204 1.14 12.86 -0.69
CA PHE A 204 2.08 12.94 -1.80
C PHE A 204 2.78 11.60 -2.07
N VAL A 205 3.41 11.01 -1.06
CA VAL A 205 4.15 9.76 -1.21
C VAL A 205 3.23 8.60 -1.58
N SER A 206 2.04 8.54 -0.98
CA SER A 206 1.08 7.49 -1.32
C SER A 206 0.58 7.62 -2.75
N ALA A 207 0.30 8.85 -3.22
CA ALA A 207 -0.09 9.09 -4.61
C ALA A 207 1.02 8.67 -5.58
N LEU A 208 2.28 8.97 -5.29
CA LEU A 208 3.42 8.53 -6.10
C LEU A 208 3.49 7.00 -6.20
N PHE A 209 3.40 6.27 -5.07
CA PHE A 209 3.41 4.80 -5.09
C PHE A 209 2.24 4.22 -5.88
N LEU A 210 1.04 4.81 -5.80
CA LEU A 210 -0.10 4.37 -6.59
C LEU A 210 0.12 4.62 -8.08
N ILE A 211 0.61 5.79 -8.47
CA ILE A 211 0.89 6.13 -9.88
C ILE A 211 1.92 5.19 -10.50
N PHE A 212 3.02 4.89 -9.79
CA PHE A 212 4.11 4.05 -10.30
C PHE A 212 3.86 2.55 -10.23
N ILE A 213 2.75 2.08 -9.65
CA ILE A 213 2.48 0.63 -9.52
C ILE A 213 1.09 0.26 -10.06
N LYS A 214 0.03 0.97 -9.64
CA LYS A 214 -1.36 0.72 -10.06
C LYS A 214 -2.15 2.05 -10.07
N PRO A 215 -1.96 2.90 -11.10
CA PRO A 215 -2.50 4.27 -11.12
C PRO A 215 -4.03 4.33 -11.02
N TYR A 216 -4.72 3.33 -11.58
CA TYR A 216 -6.19 3.22 -11.51
C TYR A 216 -6.75 3.21 -10.08
N ILE A 217 -5.99 2.77 -9.07
CA ILE A 217 -6.43 2.79 -7.67
C ILE A 217 -6.58 4.23 -7.18
N LEU A 218 -5.63 5.12 -7.52
CA LEU A 218 -5.73 6.53 -7.14
C LEU A 218 -6.95 7.18 -7.79
N PHE A 219 -7.18 6.89 -9.08
CA PHE A 219 -8.35 7.40 -9.80
C PHE A 219 -9.66 6.87 -9.24
N ALA A 220 -9.71 5.63 -8.75
CA ALA A 220 -10.87 5.10 -8.05
C ALA A 220 -11.09 5.75 -6.67
N LEU A 221 -10.01 6.14 -5.96
CA LEU A 221 -10.10 6.80 -4.66
C LEU A 221 -10.57 8.26 -4.75
N LEU A 222 -10.15 8.99 -5.80
CA LEU A 222 -10.41 10.43 -5.93
C LEU A 222 -11.90 10.81 -5.85
N PRO A 223 -12.84 10.17 -6.57
CA PRO A 223 -14.27 10.48 -6.45
C PRO A 223 -14.79 10.28 -5.03
N GLY A 224 -14.38 9.19 -4.35
CA GLY A 224 -14.77 8.93 -2.98
C GLY A 224 -14.24 9.99 -2.01
N CYS A 225 -13.00 10.43 -2.20
CA CYS A 225 -12.39 11.52 -1.43
C CYS A 225 -13.09 12.88 -1.68
N ILE A 226 -13.40 13.21 -2.93
CA ILE A 226 -14.13 14.43 -3.28
C ILE A 226 -15.53 14.39 -2.66
N PHE A 227 -16.24 13.27 -2.80
CA PHE A 227 -17.55 13.08 -2.21
C PHE A 227 -17.52 13.23 -0.69
N TRP A 228 -16.54 12.58 -0.02
CA TRP A 228 -16.37 12.72 1.42
C TRP A 228 -16.11 14.18 1.82
N LEU A 229 -15.15 14.85 1.17
CA LEU A 229 -14.85 16.25 1.48
C LEU A 229 -16.07 17.14 1.32
N VAL A 230 -16.80 17.00 0.20
CA VAL A 230 -17.93 17.87 -0.10
C VAL A 230 -19.11 17.60 0.83
N THR A 231 -19.45 16.34 1.10
CA THR A 231 -20.51 16.01 2.06
C THR A 231 -20.21 16.55 3.45
N THR A 232 -18.96 16.50 3.91
CA THR A 232 -18.53 17.11 5.18
C THR A 232 -18.57 18.64 5.16
N ARG A 233 -18.46 19.31 4.00
CA ARG A 233 -18.64 20.77 3.91
C ARG A 233 -20.12 21.16 3.85
N ILE A 234 -20.92 20.42 3.10
CA ILE A 234 -22.34 20.71 2.89
C ILE A 234 -23.18 20.37 4.12
N SER A 235 -22.76 19.45 4.98
CA SER A 235 -23.45 19.16 6.24
C SER A 235 -23.65 20.40 7.12
N HIS A 236 -22.84 21.45 6.95
CA HIS A 236 -22.98 22.73 7.65
C HIS A 236 -23.88 23.76 6.94
N VAL A 237 -24.33 23.47 5.71
CA VAL A 237 -25.21 24.35 4.93
C VAL A 237 -26.67 24.09 5.32
N LYS A 238 -27.37 25.12 5.79
CA LYS A 238 -28.77 25.00 6.25
C LYS A 238 -29.78 24.76 5.11
N ASN A 239 -29.42 25.09 3.86
CA ASN A 239 -30.34 25.02 2.73
C ASN A 239 -30.43 23.59 2.13
N ALA A 240 -31.58 22.94 2.31
CA ALA A 240 -31.85 21.56 1.87
C ALA A 240 -31.84 21.38 0.34
N LEU A 241 -32.33 22.37 -0.42
CA LEU A 241 -32.34 22.33 -1.89
C LEU A 241 -30.93 22.28 -2.47
N LEU A 242 -30.02 23.10 -1.90
CA LEU A 242 -28.63 23.14 -2.30
C LEU A 242 -27.91 21.80 -2.03
N LYS A 243 -28.26 21.16 -0.91
CA LYS A 243 -27.71 19.85 -0.49
C LYS A 243 -28.14 18.72 -1.43
N ILE A 244 -29.39 18.75 -1.90
CA ILE A 244 -29.96 17.76 -2.82
C ILE A 244 -29.39 17.92 -4.24
N LEU A 245 -29.09 19.15 -4.68
CA LEU A 245 -28.54 19.40 -6.01
C LEU A 245 -27.03 19.11 -6.12
N ILE A 246 -26.24 19.47 -5.11
CA ILE A 246 -24.78 19.37 -5.20
C ILE A 246 -24.28 17.92 -5.12
N ALA A 247 -24.91 17.07 -4.29
CA ALA A 247 -24.47 15.69 -4.10
C ALA A 247 -24.50 14.83 -5.39
N PRO A 248 -25.60 14.77 -6.17
CA PRO A 248 -25.64 14.02 -7.42
C PRO A 248 -24.77 14.65 -8.51
N ALA A 249 -24.67 15.99 -8.58
CA ALA A 249 -23.80 16.66 -9.54
C ALA A 249 -22.33 16.25 -9.37
N ILE A 250 -21.85 16.14 -8.14
CA ILE A 250 -20.46 15.74 -7.84
C ILE A 250 -20.22 14.27 -8.16
N LEU A 251 -21.19 13.40 -7.91
CA LEU A 251 -21.10 11.98 -8.28
C LEU A 251 -21.02 11.84 -9.81
N ILE A 252 -21.82 12.60 -10.56
CA ILE A 252 -21.79 12.60 -12.03
C ILE A 252 -20.43 13.11 -12.53
N VAL A 253 -19.93 14.23 -12.02
CA VAL A 253 -18.61 14.76 -12.40
C VAL A 253 -17.50 13.76 -12.07
N GLY A 254 -17.53 13.16 -10.88
CA GLY A 254 -16.58 12.13 -10.48
C GLY A 254 -16.61 10.91 -11.40
N ALA A 255 -17.79 10.43 -11.77
CA ALA A 255 -17.96 9.31 -12.69
C ALA A 255 -17.44 9.64 -14.10
N VAL A 256 -17.74 10.84 -14.63
CA VAL A 256 -17.25 11.29 -15.94
C VAL A 256 -15.72 11.39 -15.94
N VAL A 257 -15.12 11.95 -14.90
CA VAL A 257 -13.66 12.03 -14.77
C VAL A 257 -13.02 10.64 -14.76
N VAL A 258 -13.58 9.70 -13.99
CA VAL A 258 -13.08 8.31 -13.96
C VAL A 258 -13.18 7.68 -15.35
N LEU A 259 -14.33 7.81 -16.03
CA LEU A 259 -14.52 7.23 -17.36
C LEU A 259 -13.53 7.80 -18.38
N LEU A 260 -13.33 9.12 -18.41
CA LEU A 260 -12.38 9.75 -19.32
C LEU A 260 -10.94 9.30 -19.06
N VAL A 261 -10.55 9.20 -17.79
CA VAL A 261 -9.20 8.75 -17.41
C VAL A 261 -9.00 7.27 -17.75
N MET A 262 -9.99 6.41 -17.46
CA MET A 262 -9.93 4.99 -17.80
C MET A 262 -9.83 4.77 -19.30
N ASN A 263 -10.54 5.56 -20.10
CA ASN A 263 -10.49 5.45 -21.56
C ASN A 263 -9.09 5.82 -22.10
N ASN A 264 -8.44 6.82 -21.50
CA ASN A 264 -7.07 7.20 -21.87
C ASN A 264 -6.01 6.22 -21.36
N LEU A 265 -6.24 5.57 -20.21
CA LEU A 265 -5.33 4.56 -19.67
C LEU A 265 -5.45 3.20 -20.37
N GLY A 266 -6.64 2.85 -20.89
CA GLY A 266 -6.85 1.63 -21.67
C GLY A 266 -6.32 1.70 -23.11
N MET A 267 -5.89 2.89 -23.56
CA MET A 267 -5.26 3.11 -24.86
C MET A 267 -3.72 3.20 -24.79
N LEU A 268 -3.13 3.06 -23.60
CA LEU A 268 -1.67 3.00 -23.35
C LEU A 268 -1.25 1.54 -23.09
#